data_AF-A0A1F1DF15-F1
#
_entry.id   AF-A0A1F1DF15-F1
#
_cell.length_a   1.000
_cell.length_b   1.000
_cell.length_c   1.000
_cell.angle_alpha   90.00
_cell.angle_beta   90.00
_cell.angle_gamma   90.00
#
_symmetry.space_group_name_H-M   'P 1'
#
loop_
_entity.id
_entity.type
_entity.pdbx_description
1 polymer ?
#
loop_
_entity_poly.entity_id
_entity_poly.type
_entity_poly.pdbx_seq_one_letter_code
_entity_poly.pdbx_strand_id
1 'polypeptide(L)'
;MIITYTMTAVWGVLCLGLMYKICRSVIAHEMSRHHDKKLRAENIYIIRGKLRIIILASFVALIFPTGMFLTHLLGDMGFHLFYDIAAFCAMCMAICFFYGPVEDYTEISPEGIERGESFLDTVFYPLNAIDAVSYSQASDSDESDSVTFKTKSGKTITNFSPGDDGYYLLAMTRFKMENDRWPDMNNPEEAAQVKAWMNWSSTIPLIKDKEITGLAEVDM
;
A
#
# COMPACT_ATOMS: atom_id res chain seq x y z
N MET A 1 38.67 1.79 24.94
CA MET A 1 38.73 3.17 24.44
C MET A 1 38.61 3.27 22.92
N ILE A 2 39.65 3.00 22.10
CA ILE A 2 39.57 3.20 20.64
C ILE A 2 38.40 2.40 20.00
N ILE A 3 38.25 1.13 20.37
CA ILE A 3 37.18 0.25 19.84
C ILE A 3 35.78 0.72 20.30
N THR A 4 35.66 1.23 21.52
CA THR A 4 34.39 1.77 22.06
C THR A 4 33.92 2.97 21.23
N TYR A 5 34.81 3.92 20.94
CA TYR A 5 34.46 5.09 20.12
C TYR A 5 34.11 4.73 18.67
N THR A 6 34.73 3.68 18.11
CA THR A 6 34.39 3.23 16.75
C THR A 6 32.97 2.67 16.66
N MET A 7 32.51 1.89 17.64
CA MET A 7 31.15 1.34 17.61
C MET A 7 30.08 2.40 17.84
N THR A 8 30.33 3.33 18.77
CA THR A 8 29.45 4.49 18.97
C THR A 8 29.32 5.32 17.69
N ALA A 9 30.42 5.52 16.95
CA ALA A 9 30.38 6.23 15.67
C ALA A 9 29.59 5.45 14.61
N VAL A 10 29.79 4.13 14.47
CA VAL A 10 29.08 3.28 13.50
C VAL A 10 27.57 3.29 13.76
N TRP A 11 27.13 3.00 14.99
CA TRP A 11 25.72 3.01 15.35
C TRP A 11 25.10 4.41 15.24
N GLY A 12 25.87 5.46 15.56
CA GLY A 12 25.44 6.85 15.38
C GLY A 12 25.21 7.23 13.90
N VAL A 13 26.10 6.80 13.00
CA VAL A 13 25.92 7.00 11.55
C VAL A 13 24.70 6.25 11.04
N LEU A 14 24.48 5.01 11.50
CA LEU A 14 23.27 4.23 11.14
C LEU A 14 21.99 4.93 11.60
N CYS A 15 21.95 5.46 12.83
CA CYS A 15 20.83 6.26 13.33
C CYS A 15 20.54 7.47 12.43
N LEU A 16 21.57 8.25 12.08
CA LEU A 16 21.42 9.42 11.21
C LEU A 16 20.93 9.03 9.81
N GLY A 17 21.47 7.95 9.24
CA GLY A 17 21.06 7.43 7.94
C GLY A 17 19.59 7.01 7.91
N LEU A 18 19.13 6.31 8.93
CA LEU A 18 17.71 5.94 9.07
C LEU A 18 16.84 7.19 9.29
N MET A 19 17.21 8.08 10.21
CA MET A 19 16.46 9.32 10.44
C MET A 19 16.29 10.16 9.17
N TYR A 20 17.35 10.32 8.38
CA TYR A 20 17.27 10.99 7.08
C TYR A 20 16.28 10.30 6.14
N LYS A 21 16.34 8.97 6.06
CA LYS A 21 15.46 8.16 5.22
C LYS A 21 13.99 8.30 5.62
N ILE A 22 13.69 8.34 6.92
CA ILE A 22 12.33 8.57 7.46
C ILE A 22 11.82 9.95 7.06
N CYS A 23 12.63 11.00 7.27
CA CYS A 23 12.26 12.35 6.86
C CYS A 23 11.98 12.42 5.35
N ARG A 24 12.85 11.80 4.53
CA ARG A 24 12.68 11.74 3.09
C ARG A 24 11.40 11.00 2.67
N SER A 25 11.09 9.85 3.28
CA SER A 25 9.89 9.07 2.93
C SER A 25 8.61 9.82 3.30
N VAL A 26 8.58 10.50 4.45
CA VAL A 26 7.44 11.35 4.84
C VAL A 26 7.23 12.50 3.86
N ILE A 27 8.31 13.20 3.47
CA ILE A 27 8.23 14.30 2.50
C ILE A 27 7.75 13.78 1.14
N ALA A 28 8.34 12.68 0.65
CA ALA A 28 7.97 12.08 -0.63
C ALA A 28 6.51 11.61 -0.62
N HIS A 29 6.04 11.03 0.48
CA HIS A 29 4.65 10.62 0.64
C HIS A 29 3.69 11.82 0.57
N GLU A 30 3.99 12.93 1.26
CA GLU A 30 3.13 14.12 1.22
C GLU A 30 3.15 14.79 -0.16
N MET A 31 4.32 14.85 -0.82
CA MET A 31 4.44 15.34 -2.20
C MET A 31 3.62 14.48 -3.17
N SER A 32 3.70 13.15 -3.04
CA SER A 32 2.88 12.22 -3.82
C SER A 32 1.41 12.47 -3.55
N ARG A 33 0.99 12.62 -2.30
CA ARG A 33 -0.42 12.89 -1.95
C ARG A 33 -0.96 14.14 -2.62
N HIS A 34 -0.15 15.18 -2.76
CA HIS A 34 -0.51 16.39 -3.51
C HIS A 34 -0.62 16.13 -5.02
N HIS A 35 0.25 15.30 -5.58
CA HIS A 35 0.19 14.87 -6.97
C HIS A 35 -1.03 13.98 -7.23
N ASP A 36 -1.31 13.02 -6.36
CA ASP A 36 -2.45 12.11 -6.42
C ASP A 36 -3.77 12.89 -6.42
N LYS A 37 -3.86 14.03 -5.69
CA LYS A 37 -5.03 14.92 -5.76
C LYS A 37 -5.25 15.53 -7.15
N LYS A 38 -4.19 15.77 -7.92
CA LYS A 38 -4.29 16.27 -9.30
C LYS A 38 -4.72 15.14 -10.23
N LEU A 39 -4.12 13.96 -10.08
CA LEU A 39 -4.49 12.75 -10.84
C LEU A 39 -5.96 12.35 -10.63
N ARG A 40 -6.52 12.56 -9.44
CA ARG A 40 -7.96 12.37 -9.19
C ARG A 40 -8.84 13.28 -10.03
N ALA A 41 -8.38 14.48 -10.38
CA ALA A 41 -9.12 15.36 -11.30
C ALA A 41 -9.13 14.81 -12.73
N GLU A 42 -8.16 13.94 -13.06
CA GLU A 42 -8.03 13.21 -14.32
C GLU A 42 -8.61 11.78 -14.23
N ASN A 43 -9.39 11.48 -13.17
CA ASN A 43 -10.00 10.17 -12.92
C ASN A 43 -9.00 9.02 -12.70
N ILE A 44 -7.79 9.33 -12.23
CA ILE A 44 -6.77 8.34 -11.83
C ILE A 44 -6.69 8.32 -10.29
N TYR A 45 -6.85 7.13 -9.71
CA TYR A 45 -6.89 6.91 -8.26
C TYR A 45 -5.76 5.99 -7.83
N ILE A 46 -4.84 6.51 -7.02
CA ILE A 46 -3.72 5.73 -6.49
C ILE A 46 -3.97 5.41 -5.02
N ILE A 47 -4.09 4.12 -4.71
CA ILE A 47 -4.13 3.59 -3.35
C ILE A 47 -2.69 3.28 -2.93
N ARG A 48 -2.21 3.94 -1.87
CA ARG A 48 -0.87 3.71 -1.30
C ARG A 48 -0.99 3.23 0.14
N GLY A 49 0.05 2.54 0.61
CA GLY A 49 0.22 2.22 2.03
C GLY A 49 0.01 3.44 2.94
N LYS A 50 -0.69 3.24 4.06
CA LYS A 50 -1.04 4.33 4.99
C LYS A 50 0.25 4.92 5.59
N LEU A 51 0.41 6.26 5.54
CA LEU A 51 1.54 6.99 6.14
C LEU A 51 1.85 6.56 7.59
N ARG A 52 0.83 6.26 8.38
CA ARG A 52 0.99 5.79 9.77
C ARG A 52 1.77 4.47 9.85
N ILE A 53 1.53 3.55 8.92
CA ILE A 53 2.25 2.27 8.84
C ILE A 53 3.70 2.55 8.45
N ILE A 54 3.94 3.42 7.47
CA ILE A 54 5.28 3.84 7.04
C ILE A 54 6.08 4.45 8.20
N ILE A 55 5.44 5.32 8.98
CA ILE A 55 6.06 5.96 10.15
C ILE A 55 6.31 4.92 11.25
N LEU A 56 5.33 4.07 11.57
CA LEU A 56 5.48 3.04 12.61
C LEU A 56 6.61 2.05 12.27
N ALA A 57 6.59 1.52 11.05
CA ALA A 57 7.65 0.71 10.44
C ALA A 57 9.05 1.31 10.66
N SER A 58 9.16 2.57 10.29
CA SER A 58 10.37 3.37 10.38
C SER A 58 10.85 3.55 11.82
N PHE A 59 9.94 3.83 12.76
CA PHE A 59 10.27 3.96 14.18
C PHE A 59 10.75 2.62 14.78
N VAL A 60 10.10 1.50 14.45
CA VAL A 60 10.52 0.18 14.95
C VAL A 60 11.93 -0.15 14.48
N ALA A 61 12.25 0.11 13.22
CA ALA A 61 13.61 -0.08 12.70
C ALA A 61 14.64 0.81 13.41
N LEU A 62 14.26 2.02 13.83
CA LEU A 62 15.15 2.98 14.50
C LEU A 62 15.47 2.61 15.95
N ILE A 63 14.61 1.84 16.63
CA ILE A 63 14.82 1.41 18.04
C ILE A 63 16.14 0.65 18.18
N PHE A 64 16.47 -0.24 17.23
CA PHE A 64 17.66 -1.07 17.30
C PHE A 64 18.97 -0.27 17.30
N PRO A 65 19.28 0.54 16.27
CA PRO A 65 20.53 1.29 16.26
C PRO A 65 20.57 2.37 17.34
N THR A 66 19.42 2.94 17.74
CA THR A 66 19.37 3.90 18.86
C THR A 66 19.71 3.23 20.19
N GLY A 67 19.14 2.05 20.45
CA GLY A 67 19.45 1.24 21.62
C GLY A 67 20.94 0.90 21.68
N MET A 68 21.50 0.40 20.56
CA MET A 68 22.92 0.06 20.47
C MET A 68 23.82 1.29 20.69
N PHE A 69 23.51 2.41 20.04
CA PHE A 69 24.21 3.67 20.22
C PHE A 69 24.26 4.09 21.70
N LEU A 70 23.11 4.05 22.39
CA LEU A 70 23.04 4.40 23.81
C LEU A 70 23.80 3.40 24.69
N THR A 71 23.76 2.09 24.40
CA THR A 71 24.51 1.08 25.16
C THR A 71 26.02 1.26 25.07
N HIS A 72 26.55 1.59 23.88
CA HIS A 72 27.99 1.88 23.73
C HIS A 72 28.38 3.25 24.29
N LEU A 73 27.48 4.24 24.22
CA LEU A 73 27.74 5.58 24.73
C LEU A 73 27.71 5.65 26.26
N LEU A 74 26.68 5.06 26.90
CA LEU A 74 26.42 5.18 28.34
C LEU A 74 26.99 4.01 29.14
N GLY A 75 27.05 2.82 28.56
CA GLY A 75 27.53 1.61 29.23
C GLY A 75 29.04 1.40 29.18
N ASP A 76 29.78 2.27 28.48
CA ASP A 76 31.19 2.09 28.11
C ASP A 76 31.48 0.67 27.55
N MET A 77 30.45 0.12 26.91
CA MET A 77 30.45 -1.22 26.34
C MET A 77 31.32 -1.18 25.08
N GLY A 78 32.40 -1.96 25.05
CA GLY A 78 33.21 -2.14 23.83
C GLY A 78 32.45 -2.89 22.74
N PHE A 79 33.15 -3.34 21.70
CA PHE A 79 32.54 -4.21 20.70
C PHE A 79 32.22 -5.59 21.32
N HIS A 80 30.96 -6.01 21.24
CA HIS A 80 30.51 -7.33 21.66
C HIS A 80 29.89 -8.05 20.46
N LEU A 81 30.73 -8.84 19.79
CA LEU A 81 30.41 -9.55 18.55
C LEU A 81 28.98 -10.11 18.48
N PHE A 82 28.56 -10.89 19.48
CA PHE A 82 27.23 -11.51 19.47
C PHE A 82 26.10 -10.49 19.61
N TYR A 83 26.28 -9.46 20.44
CA TYR A 83 25.25 -8.47 20.71
C TYR A 83 25.11 -7.48 19.55
N ASP A 84 26.23 -7.00 19.02
CA ASP A 84 26.29 -6.13 17.85
C ASP A 84 25.73 -6.80 16.58
N ILE A 85 26.12 -8.06 16.31
CA ILE A 85 25.60 -8.81 15.17
C ILE A 85 24.11 -9.11 15.35
N ALA A 86 23.67 -9.52 16.54
CA ALA A 86 22.26 -9.80 16.78
C ALA A 86 21.39 -8.54 16.59
N ALA A 87 21.82 -7.40 17.10
CA ALA A 87 21.12 -6.13 16.91
C ALA A 87 21.09 -5.69 15.44
N PHE A 88 22.19 -5.89 14.71
CA PHE A 88 22.25 -5.61 13.28
C PHE A 88 21.29 -6.51 12.49
N CYS A 89 21.29 -7.82 12.74
CA CYS A 89 20.36 -8.76 12.12
C CYS A 89 18.90 -8.41 12.45
N ALA A 90 18.60 -8.06 13.71
CA ALA A 90 17.24 -7.66 14.11
C ALA A 90 16.79 -6.37 13.40
N MET A 91 17.68 -5.40 13.22
CA MET A 91 17.41 -4.20 12.42
C MET A 91 17.11 -4.56 10.96
N CYS A 92 17.92 -5.41 10.33
CA CYS A 92 17.68 -5.86 8.96
C CYS A 92 16.34 -6.58 8.81
N MET A 93 16.02 -7.48 9.73
CA MET A 93 14.73 -8.18 9.75
C MET A 93 13.56 -7.20 9.93
N ALA A 94 13.68 -6.23 10.85
CA ALA A 94 12.67 -5.20 11.04
C ALA A 94 12.47 -4.38 9.76
N ILE A 95 13.56 -3.93 9.12
CA ILE A 95 13.47 -3.23 7.84
C ILE A 95 12.72 -4.10 6.83
N CYS A 96 13.09 -5.37 6.62
CA CYS A 96 12.43 -6.26 5.66
C CYS A 96 10.94 -6.47 5.94
N PHE A 97 10.57 -6.78 7.20
CA PHE A 97 9.17 -7.00 7.58
C PHE A 97 8.30 -5.75 7.40
N PHE A 98 8.88 -4.59 7.62
CA PHE A 98 8.16 -3.34 7.60
C PHE A 98 8.29 -2.56 6.29
N TYR A 99 9.16 -2.95 5.36
CA TYR A 99 9.33 -2.28 4.06
C TYR A 99 8.29 -2.70 3.01
N GLY A 100 7.89 -3.97 2.98
CA GLY A 100 6.91 -4.46 2.00
C GLY A 100 5.62 -3.62 1.94
N PRO A 101 4.97 -3.30 3.08
CA PRO A 101 3.75 -2.49 3.09
C PRO A 101 3.92 -1.01 2.74
N VAL A 102 5.15 -0.53 2.53
CA VAL A 102 5.49 0.90 2.43
C VAL A 102 5.61 1.38 0.99
N GLU A 103 6.06 0.52 0.06
CA GLU A 103 6.21 0.86 -1.36
C GLU A 103 5.09 0.30 -2.25
N ASP A 104 4.26 -0.60 -1.71
CA ASP A 104 3.14 -1.15 -2.46
C ASP A 104 2.13 -0.04 -2.81
N TYR A 105 1.81 0.06 -4.09
CA TYR A 105 0.78 0.94 -4.61
C TYR A 105 -0.10 0.20 -5.60
N THR A 106 -1.39 0.54 -5.59
CA THR A 106 -2.34 0.15 -6.62
C THR A 106 -2.86 1.42 -7.27
N GLU A 107 -2.50 1.63 -8.53
CA GLU A 107 -3.07 2.66 -9.36
C GLU A 107 -4.28 2.11 -10.10
N ILE A 108 -5.40 2.81 -10.01
CA ILE A 108 -6.64 2.52 -10.70
C ILE A 108 -6.88 3.67 -11.66
N SER A 109 -6.68 3.40 -12.94
CA SER A 109 -6.93 4.34 -14.03
C SER A 109 -8.16 3.90 -14.84
N PRO A 110 -8.67 4.76 -15.73
CA PRO A 110 -9.71 4.36 -16.69
C PRO A 110 -9.24 3.26 -17.66
N GLU A 111 -7.93 3.07 -17.82
CA GLU A 111 -7.36 2.05 -18.71
C GLU A 111 -7.22 0.69 -18.02
N GLY A 112 -6.98 0.69 -16.71
CA GLY A 112 -6.71 -0.53 -15.96
C GLY A 112 -6.24 -0.30 -14.54
N ILE A 113 -5.70 -1.37 -13.98
CA ILE A 113 -5.15 -1.45 -12.63
C ILE A 113 -3.67 -1.77 -12.76
N GLU A 114 -2.82 -0.84 -12.36
CA GLU A 114 -1.40 -1.08 -12.22
C GLU A 114 -1.10 -1.38 -10.75
N ARG A 115 -0.40 -2.48 -10.50
CA ARG A 115 0.09 -2.82 -9.18
C ARG A 115 1.62 -2.80 -9.18
N GLY A 116 2.17 -1.95 -8.33
CA GLY A 116 3.56 -2.03 -7.92
C GLY A 116 3.66 -2.71 -6.57
N GLU A 117 4.39 -3.81 -6.49
CA GLU A 117 4.75 -4.47 -5.22
C GLU A 117 6.24 -4.29 -4.97
N SER A 118 6.58 -4.14 -3.69
CA SER A 118 7.97 -4.07 -3.24
C SER A 118 8.71 -5.34 -3.69
N PHE A 119 9.86 -5.16 -4.34
CA PHE A 119 10.72 -6.25 -4.83
C PHE A 119 10.19 -7.07 -6.02
N LEU A 120 9.06 -6.70 -6.63
CA LEU A 120 8.50 -7.35 -7.83
C LEU A 120 8.34 -6.34 -8.97
N ASP A 121 8.29 -6.85 -10.21
CA ASP A 121 7.97 -6.03 -11.38
C ASP A 121 6.53 -5.53 -11.30
N THR A 122 6.29 -4.32 -11.82
CA THR A 122 4.95 -3.76 -11.92
C THR A 122 4.09 -4.61 -12.85
N VAL A 123 2.86 -4.90 -12.42
CA VAL A 123 1.91 -5.69 -13.20
C VAL A 123 0.72 -4.82 -13.56
N PHE A 124 0.40 -4.77 -14.85
CA PHE A 124 -0.77 -4.05 -15.38
C PHE A 124 -1.87 -5.04 -15.75
N TYR A 125 -3.10 -4.76 -15.29
CA TYR A 125 -4.32 -5.47 -15.64
C TYR A 125 -5.33 -4.50 -16.25
N PRO A 126 -5.74 -4.63 -17.51
CA PRO A 126 -6.77 -3.78 -18.07
C PRO A 126 -8.13 -4.06 -17.41
N LEU A 127 -9.03 -3.07 -17.41
CA LEU A 127 -10.34 -3.21 -16.76
C LEU A 127 -11.14 -4.40 -17.30
N ASN A 128 -11.01 -4.69 -18.60
CA ASN A 128 -11.69 -5.80 -19.26
C ASN A 128 -11.19 -7.20 -18.87
N ALA A 129 -10.11 -7.30 -18.08
CA ALA A 129 -9.62 -8.56 -17.50
C ALA A 129 -10.28 -8.88 -16.15
N ILE A 130 -11.03 -7.94 -15.55
CA ILE A 130 -11.77 -8.16 -14.32
C ILE A 130 -12.96 -9.07 -14.64
N ASP A 131 -12.95 -10.28 -14.08
CA ASP A 131 -14.04 -11.24 -14.23
C ASP A 131 -14.96 -11.26 -13.02
N ALA A 132 -14.37 -11.26 -11.83
CA ALA A 132 -15.10 -11.47 -10.60
C ALA A 132 -14.81 -10.44 -9.52
N VAL A 133 -15.85 -10.09 -8.76
CA VAL A 133 -15.80 -9.21 -7.59
C VAL A 133 -16.50 -9.85 -6.42
N SER A 134 -15.79 -9.95 -5.30
CA SER A 134 -16.31 -10.50 -4.04
C SER A 134 -16.06 -9.55 -2.89
N TYR A 135 -17.04 -9.41 -2.02
CA TYR A 135 -16.92 -8.71 -0.75
C TYR A 135 -16.77 -9.72 0.39
N SER A 136 -15.80 -9.51 1.27
CA SER A 136 -15.60 -10.28 2.49
C SER A 136 -15.76 -9.35 3.68
N GLN A 137 -16.78 -9.61 4.50
CA GLN A 137 -16.96 -8.92 5.76
C GLN A 137 -15.97 -9.49 6.78
N ALA A 138 -15.26 -8.61 7.49
CA ALA A 138 -14.41 -9.03 8.59
C ALA A 138 -15.27 -9.63 9.72
N SER A 139 -14.81 -10.76 10.28
CA SER A 139 -15.49 -11.40 11.43
C SER A 139 -15.19 -10.69 12.75
N ASP A 140 -14.01 -10.07 12.85
CA ASP A 140 -13.52 -9.39 14.04
C ASP A 140 -13.37 -7.89 13.81
N SER A 141 -13.55 -7.10 14.87
CA SER A 141 -13.46 -5.63 14.82
C SER A 141 -12.09 -5.07 14.46
N ASP A 142 -11.05 -5.91 14.53
CA ASP A 142 -9.66 -5.54 14.25
C ASP A 142 -9.28 -5.80 12.79
N GLU A 143 -10.11 -6.54 12.05
CA GLU A 143 -9.96 -6.74 10.61
C GLU A 143 -10.87 -5.77 9.86
N SER A 144 -10.35 -5.21 8.78
CA SER A 144 -11.14 -4.40 7.85
C SER A 144 -11.87 -5.30 6.88
N ASP A 145 -13.11 -4.95 6.56
CA ASP A 145 -13.80 -5.49 5.38
C ASP A 145 -12.89 -5.38 4.14
N SER A 146 -13.05 -6.31 3.21
CA SER A 146 -12.21 -6.37 2.02
C SER A 146 -13.01 -6.66 0.76
N VAL A 147 -12.58 -6.08 -0.35
CA VAL A 147 -13.16 -6.28 -1.68
C VAL A 147 -12.07 -6.80 -2.58
N THR A 148 -12.28 -7.99 -3.12
CA THR A 148 -11.32 -8.68 -3.98
C THR A 148 -11.80 -8.71 -5.42
N PHE A 149 -10.90 -8.34 -6.34
CA PHE A 149 -11.10 -8.41 -7.78
C PHE A 149 -10.25 -9.55 -8.34
N LYS A 150 -10.83 -10.39 -9.20
CA LYS A 150 -10.15 -11.53 -9.81
C LYS A 150 -10.31 -11.54 -11.32
N THR A 151 -9.31 -12.10 -11.99
CA THR A 151 -9.38 -12.51 -13.39
C THR A 151 -10.19 -13.80 -13.55
N LYS A 152 -10.48 -14.16 -14.81
CA LYS A 152 -11.18 -15.40 -15.17
C LYS A 152 -10.42 -16.66 -14.75
N SER A 153 -9.08 -16.59 -14.71
CA SER A 153 -8.20 -17.65 -14.21
C SER A 153 -8.21 -17.77 -12.67
N GLY A 154 -8.93 -16.88 -11.97
CA GLY A 154 -9.00 -16.83 -10.51
C GLY A 154 -7.84 -16.07 -9.86
N LYS A 155 -6.93 -15.48 -10.65
CA LYS A 155 -5.81 -14.67 -10.14
C LYS A 155 -6.33 -13.35 -9.57
N THR A 156 -5.93 -13.02 -8.34
CA THR A 156 -6.29 -11.76 -7.69
C THR A 156 -5.60 -10.56 -8.37
N ILE A 157 -6.43 -9.64 -8.86
CA ILE A 157 -5.99 -8.38 -9.49
C ILE A 157 -5.71 -7.32 -8.42
N THR A 158 -6.65 -7.11 -7.50
CA THR A 158 -6.50 -6.17 -6.39
C THR A 158 -7.38 -6.56 -5.21
N ASN A 159 -6.96 -6.15 -4.01
CA ASN A 159 -7.71 -6.25 -2.79
C ASN A 159 -7.58 -4.94 -2.02
N PHE A 160 -8.71 -4.35 -1.62
CA PHE A 160 -8.71 -3.13 -0.81
C PHE A 160 -9.86 -3.14 0.19
N SER A 161 -9.74 -2.29 1.20
CA SER A 161 -10.80 -2.09 2.19
C SER A 161 -11.82 -1.04 1.72
N PRO A 162 -13.13 -1.27 1.92
CA PRO A 162 -14.16 -0.27 1.68
C PRO A 162 -13.93 0.95 2.58
N GLY A 163 -13.56 2.08 2.00
CA GLY A 163 -13.16 3.28 2.76
C GLY A 163 -12.03 4.05 2.08
N ASP A 164 -11.18 3.33 1.35
CA ASP A 164 -10.11 3.93 0.55
C ASP A 164 -10.63 4.35 -0.85
N ASP A 165 -9.75 4.85 -1.71
CA ASP A 165 -10.06 5.23 -3.10
C ASP A 165 -10.57 4.06 -3.98
N GLY A 166 -10.63 2.83 -3.42
CA GLY A 166 -11.15 1.64 -4.10
C GLY A 166 -12.65 1.67 -4.45
N TYR A 167 -13.44 2.58 -3.85
CA TYR A 167 -14.82 2.81 -4.31
C TYR A 167 -14.91 3.24 -5.77
N TYR A 168 -13.83 3.81 -6.32
CA TYR A 168 -13.77 4.17 -7.73
C TYR A 168 -13.92 2.93 -8.63
N LEU A 169 -13.16 1.86 -8.36
CA LEU A 169 -13.25 0.61 -9.12
C LEU A 169 -14.60 -0.09 -8.94
N LEU A 170 -15.15 -0.04 -7.73
CA LEU A 170 -16.50 -0.56 -7.45
C LEU A 170 -17.58 0.19 -8.22
N ALA A 171 -17.48 1.52 -8.31
CA ALA A 171 -18.43 2.34 -9.04
C ALA A 171 -18.34 2.07 -10.56
N MET A 172 -17.13 1.88 -11.11
CA MET A 172 -16.95 1.45 -12.50
C MET A 172 -17.51 0.04 -12.74
N THR A 173 -17.32 -0.87 -11.80
CA THR A 173 -17.88 -2.24 -11.86
C THR A 173 -19.41 -2.20 -11.86
N ARG A 174 -20.00 -1.37 -10.99
CA ARG A 174 -21.45 -1.14 -10.99
C ARG A 174 -21.93 -0.61 -12.35
N PHE A 175 -21.20 0.34 -12.93
CA PHE A 175 -21.52 0.86 -14.26
C PHE A 175 -21.52 -0.25 -15.32
N LYS A 176 -20.51 -1.14 -15.30
CA LYS A 176 -20.44 -2.32 -16.17
C LYS A 176 -21.65 -3.25 -16.00
N MET A 177 -22.09 -3.49 -14.76
CA MET A 177 -23.27 -4.33 -14.52
C MET A 177 -24.57 -3.70 -15.04
N GLU A 178 -24.73 -2.38 -14.89
CA GLU A 178 -25.97 -1.69 -15.27
C GLU A 178 -26.04 -1.41 -16.78
N ASN A 179 -24.90 -1.23 -17.45
CA ASN A 179 -24.84 -0.81 -18.86
C ASN A 179 -24.17 -1.83 -19.82
N ASP A 180 -23.73 -2.98 -19.30
CA ASP A 180 -22.99 -4.03 -20.03
C ASP A 180 -21.72 -3.54 -20.76
N ARG A 181 -21.17 -2.39 -20.34
CA ARG A 181 -19.88 -1.85 -20.82
C ARG A 181 -19.16 -1.08 -19.72
N TRP A 182 -17.84 -0.96 -19.84
CA TRP A 182 -17.07 -0.08 -18.96
C TRP A 182 -17.39 1.41 -19.24
N PRO A 183 -17.32 2.29 -18.22
CA PRO A 183 -17.61 3.70 -18.40
C PRO A 183 -16.52 4.40 -19.23
N ASP A 184 -16.92 5.35 -20.08
CA ASP A 184 -15.98 6.25 -20.76
C ASP A 184 -15.71 7.46 -19.86
N MET A 185 -14.53 7.48 -19.24
CA MET A 185 -14.15 8.54 -18.30
C MET A 185 -13.79 9.87 -18.99
N ASN A 186 -13.78 9.92 -20.33
CA ASN A 186 -13.74 11.17 -21.08
C ASN A 186 -15.13 11.80 -21.25
N ASN A 187 -16.20 11.03 -21.03
CA ASN A 187 -17.56 11.55 -21.02
C ASN A 187 -17.87 12.14 -19.63
N PRO A 188 -18.12 13.46 -19.51
CA PRO A 188 -18.32 14.11 -18.22
C PRO A 188 -19.57 13.61 -17.47
N GLU A 189 -20.61 13.16 -18.18
CA GLU A 189 -21.83 12.64 -17.54
C GLU A 189 -21.57 11.28 -16.88
N GLU A 190 -20.87 10.38 -17.59
CA GLU A 190 -20.50 9.06 -17.06
C GLU A 190 -19.51 9.19 -15.90
N ALA A 191 -18.51 10.07 -16.02
CA ALA A 191 -17.57 10.35 -14.94
C ALA A 191 -18.28 10.91 -13.69
N ALA A 192 -19.25 11.80 -13.87
CA ALA A 192 -20.05 12.33 -12.76
C ALA A 192 -20.91 11.25 -12.09
N GLN A 193 -21.48 10.33 -12.88
CA GLN A 193 -22.26 9.19 -12.38
C GLN A 193 -21.40 8.22 -11.57
N VAL A 194 -20.24 7.82 -12.09
CA VAL A 194 -19.28 6.98 -11.36
C VAL A 194 -18.91 7.64 -10.05
N LYS A 195 -18.58 8.94 -10.07
CA LYS A 195 -18.26 9.70 -8.86
C LYS A 195 -19.41 9.75 -7.85
N ALA A 196 -20.65 9.89 -8.31
CA ALA A 196 -21.83 9.85 -7.44
C ALA A 196 -22.03 8.49 -6.75
N TRP A 197 -21.54 7.41 -7.37
CA TRP A 197 -21.61 6.06 -6.82
C TRP A 197 -20.41 5.67 -5.95
N MET A 198 -19.40 6.53 -5.79
CA MET A 198 -18.22 6.27 -4.95
C MET A 198 -18.53 6.34 -3.45
N ASN A 199 -19.45 5.50 -2.98
CA ASN A 199 -19.85 5.40 -1.59
C ASN A 199 -20.39 4.00 -1.28
N TRP A 200 -20.40 3.68 0.02
CA TRP A 200 -20.88 2.42 0.54
C TRP A 200 -22.29 2.08 0.08
N SER A 201 -23.25 3.00 0.25
CA SER A 201 -24.67 2.74 -0.01
C SER A 201 -24.98 2.45 -1.48
N SER A 202 -24.13 2.92 -2.39
CA SER A 202 -24.31 2.75 -3.83
C SER A 202 -23.65 1.49 -4.38
N THR A 203 -22.59 0.98 -3.75
CA THR A 203 -21.76 -0.09 -4.35
C THR A 203 -21.81 -1.39 -3.58
N ILE A 204 -21.66 -1.34 -2.26
CA ILE A 204 -21.42 -2.55 -1.48
C ILE A 204 -22.66 -3.43 -1.33
N PRO A 205 -23.89 -2.91 -1.15
CA PRO A 205 -25.09 -3.72 -1.17
C PRO A 205 -25.26 -4.60 -2.43
N LEU A 206 -24.62 -4.25 -3.56
CA LEU A 206 -24.67 -5.05 -4.79
C LEU A 206 -23.84 -6.34 -4.71
N ILE A 207 -22.82 -6.37 -3.85
CA ILE A 207 -21.81 -7.44 -3.76
C ILE A 207 -21.70 -8.07 -2.38
N LYS A 208 -22.39 -7.52 -1.38
CA LYS A 208 -22.26 -7.94 0.01
C LYS A 208 -22.55 -9.43 0.22
N ASP A 209 -23.59 -9.93 -0.44
CA ASP A 209 -24.10 -11.28 -0.22
C ASP A 209 -23.86 -12.21 -1.43
N LYS A 210 -23.07 -11.78 -2.42
CA LYS A 210 -22.80 -12.54 -3.64
C LYS A 210 -21.49 -12.13 -4.32
N GLU A 211 -20.82 -13.11 -4.92
CA GLU A 211 -19.75 -12.86 -5.88
C GLU A 211 -20.38 -12.56 -7.25
N ILE A 212 -19.97 -11.45 -7.85
CA ILE A 212 -20.28 -11.15 -9.25
C ILE A 212 -19.22 -11.82 -10.10
N THR A 213 -19.62 -12.46 -11.20
CA THR A 213 -18.73 -13.14 -12.15
C THR A 213 -19.16 -12.84 -13.59
N GLY A 214 -18.30 -13.12 -14.58
CA GLY A 214 -18.62 -12.94 -15.99
C GLY A 214 -18.49 -11.51 -16.50
N LEU A 215 -17.71 -10.67 -15.81
CA LEU A 215 -17.45 -9.28 -16.22
C LEU A 215 -16.37 -9.15 -17.29
N ALA A 216 -15.53 -10.17 -17.45
CA ALA A 216 -14.35 -10.12 -18.30
C ALA A 216 -14.73 -10.23 -19.79
N GLU A 217 -14.15 -9.36 -20.60
CA GLU A 217 -14.24 -9.41 -22.06
C GLU A 217 -12.99 -10.03 -22.67
N VAL A 218 -11.89 -10.08 -21.92
CA VAL A 218 -10.59 -10.62 -22.34
C VAL A 218 -10.12 -11.69 -21.33
N ASP A 219 -9.50 -12.75 -21.84
CA ASP A 219 -8.90 -13.80 -21.03
C ASP A 219 -7.44 -13.45 -20.69
N MET A 220 -7.07 -13.50 -19.41
CA MET A 220 -5.73 -13.21 -18.88
C MET A 220 -5.25 -14.23 -17.85
#